data_AF-A0A7Y1ZGI2-F1
#
_entry.id   AF-A0A7Y1ZGI2-F1
#
_cell.length_a   1.000
_cell.length_b   1.000
_cell.length_c   1.000
_cell.angle_alpha   90.00
_cell.angle_beta   90.00
_cell.angle_gamma   90.00
#
_symmetry.space_group_name_H-M   'P 1'
#
loop_
_entity.id
_entity.type
_entity.pdbx_description
1 polymer ?
#
loop_
_entity_poly.entity_id
_entity_poly.type
_entity_poly.pdbx_seq_one_letter_code
_entity_poly.pdbx_strand_id
1 'polypeptide(L)'
;MLPRLIKITLVILALLVAGAIAIGAGVLGRHEGPGEITGNEVPASVIRARAARQSETRAALAIDAPRDILFGDFHTHTTLSMDAFLTSLPFAVGEGSHPQADACDFARYCSALDFWSINDHAEFLTPRRWRETVESIRDCNARAGDPDNPDVVAFLGWEWTNIGTAVNNHWGHKNVVLRDLEDAKIPARAIQASPTRATDLLETLNFAARTAMAIMFLGEQRIQDFAKYAFEGELYDACADDVHVQDLPADCRERAATPEVLLRKLREWDVNTLVIPHGNTWGIYTPAGAGWDKQLHARQHDPKLQTLFEVYSGHGNTEEYRDWRGVAVDSSGKRFCPAPTKDYVPVCWRAGEIIQERCMTAGEAQDECAQRAALARANYLAAPTLQGEATVPQAQGQDWLDAGQCRDCFQPAWYYRPAGSAQYALALTNFEEPENPQRFRFGFIGSSDVHTARPGTGYKEYDRFYMADFQLPLDTASAPAAPSMPPARSIPWEEIPEPSMFSNDGLVDDRVGAFYQTGGLVATHSTGRDRGSIWAALQRREVYATSGQRTLLWFDLLNAPGDTPVLPMGTEVAMPDNPQFRVRAAGSFRQQP
;
A
#
# COMPACT_ATOMS: atom_id res chain seq x y z
N MET A 1 -46.92 -30.06 31.48
CA MET A 1 -46.75 -29.45 30.14
C MET A 1 -45.60 -28.44 30.14
N LEU A 2 -45.53 -27.52 31.11
CA LEU A 2 -44.44 -26.54 31.26
C LEU A 2 -42.99 -27.09 31.18
N PRO A 3 -42.62 -28.21 31.86
CA PRO A 3 -41.24 -28.73 31.78
C PRO A 3 -40.87 -29.36 30.42
N ARG A 4 -41.86 -29.80 29.62
CA ARG A 4 -41.61 -30.25 28.24
C ARG A 4 -41.39 -29.08 27.30
N LEU A 5 -42.18 -28.01 27.47
CA LEU A 5 -42.05 -26.79 26.67
C LEU A 5 -40.69 -26.12 26.91
N ILE A 6 -40.26 -25.99 28.16
CA ILE A 6 -38.93 -25.46 28.53
C ILE A 6 -37.81 -26.28 27.86
N LYS A 7 -37.88 -27.62 27.90
CA LYS A 7 -36.88 -28.48 27.24
C LYS A 7 -36.83 -28.26 25.73
N ILE A 8 -37.99 -28.15 25.06
CA ILE A 8 -38.05 -27.88 23.62
C ILE A 8 -37.46 -26.51 23.30
N THR A 9 -37.81 -25.46 24.06
CA THR A 9 -37.26 -24.11 23.89
C THR A 9 -35.74 -24.09 24.07
N LEU A 10 -35.22 -24.78 25.09
CA LEU A 10 -33.77 -24.88 25.32
C LEU A 10 -33.04 -25.60 24.17
N VAL A 11 -33.64 -26.67 23.62
CA VAL A 11 -33.07 -27.38 22.47
C VAL A 11 -33.06 -26.49 21.22
N ILE A 12 -34.17 -25.78 20.95
CA ILE A 12 -34.24 -24.85 19.81
C ILE A 12 -33.19 -23.74 19.98
N LEU A 13 -33.08 -23.14 21.18
CA LEU A 13 -32.09 -22.11 21.44
C LEU A 13 -30.66 -22.64 21.25
N ALA A 14 -30.36 -23.84 21.76
CA ALA A 14 -29.05 -24.47 21.57
C ALA A 14 -28.74 -24.70 20.09
N LEU A 15 -29.71 -25.15 19.29
CA LEU A 15 -29.55 -25.33 17.84
C LEU A 15 -29.35 -24.00 17.11
N LEU A 16 -30.06 -22.94 17.50
CA LEU A 16 -29.87 -21.60 16.92
C LEU A 16 -28.50 -21.03 17.26
N VAL A 17 -28.04 -21.19 18.49
CA VAL A 17 -26.69 -20.76 18.92
C VAL A 17 -25.62 -21.57 18.18
N ALA A 18 -25.76 -22.90 18.10
CA ALA A 18 -24.83 -23.75 17.35
C ALA A 18 -24.80 -23.39 15.86
N GLY A 19 -25.97 -23.11 15.26
CA GLY A 19 -26.08 -22.64 13.88
C GLY A 19 -25.40 -21.29 13.66
N ALA A 20 -25.62 -20.32 14.55
CA ALA A 20 -24.96 -19.02 14.50
C ALA A 20 -23.44 -19.16 14.63
N ILE A 21 -22.95 -20.01 15.53
CA ILE A 21 -21.51 -20.29 15.67
C ILE A 21 -20.95 -20.92 14.38
N ALA A 22 -21.65 -21.89 13.79
CA ALA A 22 -21.22 -22.51 12.54
C ALA A 22 -21.16 -21.50 11.38
N ILE A 23 -22.14 -20.60 11.29
CA ILE A 23 -22.16 -19.52 10.30
C ILE A 23 -20.99 -18.54 10.54
N GLY A 24 -20.77 -18.12 11.79
CA GLY A 24 -19.65 -17.26 12.19
C GLY A 24 -18.27 -17.87 11.95
N ALA A 25 -18.17 -19.20 12.01
CA ALA A 25 -16.99 -19.97 11.64
C ALA A 25 -16.85 -20.19 10.11
N GLY A 26 -17.72 -19.58 9.31
CA GLY A 26 -17.63 -19.61 7.85
C GLY A 26 -17.97 -20.97 7.23
N VAL A 27 -18.78 -21.82 7.89
CA VAL A 27 -19.15 -23.15 7.34
C VAL A 27 -19.92 -23.05 6.01
N LEU A 28 -20.59 -21.92 5.75
CA LEU A 28 -21.29 -21.65 4.49
C LEU A 28 -20.36 -21.05 3.41
N GLY A 29 -19.16 -20.63 3.78
CA GLY A 29 -18.19 -20.05 2.87
C GLY A 29 -17.34 -21.09 2.15
N ARG A 30 -16.75 -20.68 1.04
CA ARG A 30 -15.75 -21.42 0.26
C ARG A 30 -14.40 -20.77 0.46
N HIS A 31 -13.37 -21.60 0.57
CA HIS A 31 -12.01 -21.10 0.57
C HIS A 31 -11.68 -20.65 -0.86
N GLU A 32 -11.34 -19.38 -1.04
CA GLU A 32 -10.84 -18.87 -2.31
C GLU A 32 -9.32 -19.11 -2.37
N GLY A 33 -8.95 -20.17 -3.09
CA GLY A 33 -7.55 -20.50 -3.34
C GLY A 33 -6.92 -19.62 -4.42
N PRO A 34 -5.71 -19.96 -4.90
CA PRO A 34 -4.94 -19.11 -5.80
C PRO A 34 -5.53 -19.01 -7.22
N GLY A 35 -6.56 -19.79 -7.57
CA GLY A 35 -7.08 -19.90 -8.94
C GLY A 35 -6.22 -20.83 -9.81
N GLU A 36 -6.48 -20.83 -11.12
CA GLU A 36 -5.73 -21.61 -12.12
C GLU A 36 -5.20 -20.69 -13.21
N ILE A 37 -3.89 -20.74 -13.47
CA ILE A 37 -3.26 -19.97 -14.55
C ILE A 37 -3.62 -20.61 -15.87
N THR A 38 -4.34 -19.87 -16.72
CA THR A 38 -4.86 -20.35 -18.00
C THR A 38 -3.98 -19.97 -19.18
N GLY A 39 -3.14 -18.95 -19.02
CA GLY A 39 -2.23 -18.46 -20.04
C GLY A 39 -1.06 -19.39 -20.35
N ASN A 40 -0.81 -19.57 -21.66
CA ASN A 40 0.43 -20.13 -22.18
C ASN A 40 1.55 -19.07 -22.26
N GLU A 41 2.80 -19.49 -22.41
CA GLU A 41 3.90 -18.56 -22.69
C GLU A 41 3.60 -17.63 -23.89
N VAL A 42 4.05 -16.38 -23.81
CA VAL A 42 4.07 -15.48 -24.97
C VAL A 42 5.04 -16.05 -26.01
N PRO A 43 4.65 -16.15 -27.30
CA PRO A 43 5.52 -16.74 -28.32
C PRO A 43 6.90 -16.09 -28.36
N ALA A 44 7.96 -16.91 -28.41
CA ALA A 44 9.34 -16.43 -28.41
C ALA A 44 9.66 -15.42 -29.55
N SER A 45 8.92 -15.46 -30.66
CA SER A 45 9.02 -14.46 -31.74
C SER A 45 8.61 -13.06 -31.29
N VAL A 46 7.61 -12.93 -30.42
CA VAL A 46 7.16 -11.65 -29.85
C VAL A 46 8.23 -11.11 -28.90
N ILE A 47 8.81 -11.95 -28.04
CA ILE A 47 9.90 -11.56 -27.13
C ILE A 47 11.13 -11.08 -27.92
N ARG A 48 11.56 -11.84 -28.95
CA ARG A 48 12.64 -11.40 -29.84
C ARG A 48 12.34 -10.09 -30.55
N ALA A 49 11.09 -9.87 -30.98
CA ALA A 49 10.68 -8.61 -31.61
C ALA A 49 10.70 -7.41 -30.64
N ARG A 50 10.40 -7.62 -29.33
CA ARG A 50 10.58 -6.59 -28.30
C ARG A 50 12.06 -6.21 -28.15
N ALA A 51 12.94 -7.20 -28.00
CA ALA A 51 14.38 -6.97 -27.87
C ALA A 51 14.99 -6.29 -29.11
N ALA A 52 14.62 -6.72 -30.32
CA ALA A 52 15.09 -6.13 -31.57
C ALA A 52 14.74 -4.63 -31.67
N ARG A 53 13.50 -4.24 -31.34
CA ARG A 53 13.07 -2.82 -31.35
C ARG A 53 13.84 -1.97 -30.35
N GLN A 54 14.14 -2.51 -29.17
CA GLN A 54 14.94 -1.78 -28.20
C GLN A 54 16.39 -1.61 -28.66
N SER A 55 16.96 -2.62 -29.32
CA SER A 55 18.27 -2.55 -29.96
C SER A 55 18.33 -1.48 -31.06
N GLU A 56 17.32 -1.42 -31.93
CA GLU A 56 17.16 -0.35 -32.94
C GLU A 56 17.08 1.04 -32.29
N THR A 57 16.34 1.16 -31.18
CA THR A 57 16.22 2.42 -30.43
C THR A 57 17.55 2.85 -29.81
N ARG A 58 18.30 1.91 -29.22
CA ARG A 58 19.66 2.18 -28.71
C ARG A 58 20.60 2.65 -29.80
N ALA A 59 20.59 1.99 -30.96
CA ALA A 59 21.40 2.37 -32.12
C ALA A 59 21.06 3.79 -32.59
N ALA A 60 19.76 4.12 -32.70
CA ALA A 60 19.29 5.46 -33.09
C ALA A 60 19.71 6.56 -32.10
N LEU A 61 19.84 6.23 -30.81
CA LEU A 61 20.29 7.15 -29.76
C LEU A 61 21.81 7.10 -29.50
N ALA A 62 22.57 6.32 -30.28
CA ALA A 62 24.01 6.10 -30.11
C ALA A 62 24.40 5.64 -28.69
N ILE A 63 23.68 4.66 -28.16
CA ILE A 63 23.89 4.05 -26.84
C ILE A 63 24.71 2.79 -26.99
N ASP A 64 25.90 2.78 -26.36
CA ASP A 64 26.88 1.69 -26.42
C ASP A 64 26.81 0.78 -25.18
N ALA A 65 25.60 0.53 -24.67
CA ALA A 65 25.35 -0.27 -23.48
C ALA A 65 24.62 -1.57 -23.85
N PRO A 66 25.12 -2.76 -23.44
CA PRO A 66 24.53 -4.05 -23.80
C PRO A 66 23.30 -4.43 -22.96
N ARG A 67 22.74 -3.50 -22.18
CA ARG A 67 21.62 -3.77 -21.26
C ARG A 67 20.28 -3.41 -21.91
N ASP A 68 19.31 -4.27 -21.69
CA ASP A 68 17.92 -4.04 -22.05
C ASP A 68 17.18 -3.37 -20.88
N ILE A 69 16.21 -2.52 -21.20
CA ILE A 69 15.31 -1.95 -20.20
C ILE A 69 14.07 -2.84 -20.11
N LEU A 70 13.86 -3.44 -18.95
CA LEU A 70 12.72 -4.31 -18.66
C LEU A 70 11.75 -3.61 -17.70
N PHE A 71 10.45 -3.78 -17.94
CA PHE A 71 9.37 -3.18 -17.17
C PHE A 71 8.65 -4.20 -16.30
N GLY A 72 8.41 -3.84 -15.05
CA GLY A 72 7.69 -4.70 -14.12
C GLY A 72 6.88 -3.96 -13.08
N ASP A 73 6.37 -4.72 -12.12
CA ASP A 73 5.52 -4.22 -11.03
C ASP A 73 5.80 -5.01 -9.74
N PHE A 74 6.19 -4.33 -8.66
CA PHE A 74 6.56 -4.96 -7.40
C PHE A 74 5.56 -4.74 -6.27
N HIS A 75 4.31 -4.43 -6.62
CA HIS A 75 3.29 -4.18 -5.63
C HIS A 75 1.90 -4.55 -6.16
N THR A 76 1.42 -5.75 -5.82
CA THR A 76 0.14 -6.27 -6.29
C THR A 76 -0.53 -7.10 -5.22
N HIS A 77 -1.80 -6.81 -4.95
CA HIS A 77 -2.65 -7.53 -4.01
C HIS A 77 -3.72 -8.31 -4.74
N THR A 78 -4.15 -9.40 -4.13
CA THR A 78 -5.16 -10.32 -4.62
C THR A 78 -6.20 -10.54 -3.54
N THR A 79 -7.16 -11.43 -3.78
CA THR A 79 -8.16 -11.78 -2.77
C THR A 79 -7.57 -12.41 -1.50
N LEU A 80 -6.27 -12.72 -1.44
CA LEU A 80 -5.64 -13.13 -0.19
C LEU A 80 -5.34 -11.95 0.77
N SER A 81 -5.39 -10.72 0.27
CA SER A 81 -5.35 -9.48 1.06
C SER A 81 -6.75 -9.10 1.56
N MET A 82 -6.87 -8.66 2.82
CA MET A 82 -8.17 -8.44 3.44
C MET A 82 -8.92 -7.25 2.82
N ASP A 83 -8.24 -6.12 2.66
CA ASP A 83 -8.80 -4.91 2.05
C ASP A 83 -9.12 -5.12 0.56
N ALA A 84 -8.28 -5.85 -0.17
CA ALA A 84 -8.59 -6.34 -1.51
C ALA A 84 -9.85 -7.21 -1.52
N PHE A 85 -10.01 -8.16 -0.58
CA PHE A 85 -11.24 -8.98 -0.50
C PHE A 85 -12.47 -8.09 -0.23
N LEU A 86 -12.35 -7.11 0.68
CA LEU A 86 -13.44 -6.19 1.00
C LEU A 86 -13.95 -5.45 -0.25
N THR A 87 -13.08 -5.16 -1.23
CA THR A 87 -13.46 -4.57 -2.53
C THR A 87 -14.36 -5.47 -3.38
N SER A 88 -14.31 -6.79 -3.16
CA SER A 88 -15.13 -7.77 -3.88
C SER A 88 -16.49 -8.01 -3.21
N LEU A 89 -16.77 -7.41 -2.05
CA LEU A 89 -18.06 -7.58 -1.38
C LEU A 89 -19.16 -6.82 -2.14
N PRO A 90 -20.43 -7.26 -2.05
CA PRO A 90 -21.54 -6.66 -2.80
C PRO A 90 -21.83 -5.20 -2.42
N PHE A 91 -21.16 -4.67 -1.38
CA PHE A 91 -21.28 -3.28 -0.94
C PHE A 91 -20.38 -2.32 -1.70
N ALA A 92 -19.39 -2.84 -2.42
CA ALA A 92 -18.46 -2.06 -3.23
C ALA A 92 -18.91 -2.07 -4.69
N VAL A 93 -18.84 -0.91 -5.35
CA VAL A 93 -19.04 -0.80 -6.80
C VAL A 93 -17.70 -1.04 -7.50
N GLY A 94 -17.65 -2.02 -8.40
CA GLY A 94 -16.47 -2.40 -9.16
C GLY A 94 -16.51 -3.90 -9.49
N GLU A 95 -15.49 -4.41 -10.18
CA GLU A 95 -15.33 -5.86 -10.37
C GLU A 95 -14.77 -6.55 -9.11
N GLY A 96 -14.09 -5.78 -8.25
CA GLY A 96 -13.41 -6.28 -7.06
C GLY A 96 -12.06 -6.92 -7.36
N SER A 97 -11.53 -7.62 -6.36
CA SER A 97 -10.29 -8.38 -6.46
C SER A 97 -10.47 -9.79 -7.00
N HIS A 98 -9.38 -10.32 -7.57
CA HIS A 98 -9.30 -11.64 -8.18
C HIS A 98 -8.21 -12.53 -7.53
N PRO A 99 -8.23 -13.85 -7.77
CA PRO A 99 -7.18 -14.76 -7.30
C PRO A 99 -5.79 -14.48 -7.90
N GLN A 100 -4.77 -15.09 -7.30
CA GLN A 100 -3.36 -14.91 -7.68
C GLN A 100 -3.03 -15.35 -9.12
N ALA A 101 -3.72 -16.36 -9.63
CA ALA A 101 -3.56 -16.82 -11.00
C ALA A 101 -3.91 -15.74 -12.03
N ASP A 102 -4.96 -14.95 -11.77
CA ASP A 102 -5.40 -13.87 -12.65
C ASP A 102 -4.31 -12.78 -12.72
N ALA A 103 -3.58 -12.53 -11.63
CA ALA A 103 -2.44 -11.60 -11.65
C ALA A 103 -1.32 -12.06 -12.58
N CYS A 104 -1.00 -13.36 -12.63
CA CYS A 104 -0.01 -13.90 -13.57
C CYS A 104 -0.45 -13.69 -15.04
N ASP A 105 -1.70 -14.02 -15.36
CA ASP A 105 -2.23 -13.89 -16.72
C ASP A 105 -2.38 -12.41 -17.13
N PHE A 106 -2.78 -11.55 -16.20
CA PHE A 106 -2.86 -10.10 -16.43
C PHE A 106 -1.48 -9.48 -16.66
N ALA A 107 -0.47 -9.82 -15.83
CA ALA A 107 0.91 -9.40 -16.02
C ALA A 107 1.41 -9.78 -17.42
N ARG A 108 1.14 -11.01 -17.84
CA ARG A 108 1.61 -11.59 -19.10
C ARG A 108 0.96 -10.94 -20.33
N TYR A 109 -0.36 -10.81 -20.33
CA TYR A 109 -1.11 -10.50 -21.55
C TYR A 109 -1.68 -9.08 -21.61
N CYS A 110 -2.25 -8.60 -20.51
CA CYS A 110 -2.86 -7.29 -20.46
C CYS A 110 -1.79 -6.22 -20.33
N SER A 111 -1.03 -6.27 -19.24
CA SER A 111 0.04 -5.33 -18.99
C SER A 111 1.26 -5.62 -19.85
N ALA A 112 1.52 -6.88 -20.21
CA ALA A 112 2.72 -7.31 -20.93
C ALA A 112 4.03 -6.94 -20.20
N LEU A 113 4.07 -7.19 -18.89
CA LEU A 113 5.24 -7.01 -18.03
C LEU A 113 6.33 -8.05 -18.34
N ASP A 114 7.57 -7.64 -18.10
CA ASP A 114 8.74 -8.51 -18.14
C ASP A 114 8.95 -9.21 -16.78
N PHE A 115 8.49 -8.61 -15.69
CA PHE A 115 8.50 -9.20 -14.35
C PHE A 115 7.44 -8.58 -13.45
N TRP A 116 7.06 -9.27 -12.37
CA TRP A 116 6.18 -8.72 -11.34
C TRP A 116 6.40 -9.42 -9.98
N SER A 117 5.84 -8.90 -8.89
CA SER A 117 5.84 -9.54 -7.56
C SER A 117 4.42 -9.60 -7.00
N ILE A 118 4.12 -10.70 -6.29
CA ILE A 118 2.94 -10.78 -5.41
C ILE A 118 3.28 -10.18 -4.06
N ASN A 119 2.36 -9.39 -3.49
CA ASN A 119 2.61 -8.61 -2.29
C ASN A 119 1.40 -8.57 -1.36
N ASP A 120 0.65 -9.67 -1.25
CA ASP A 120 -0.48 -9.72 -0.34
C ASP A 120 -0.10 -9.37 1.12
N HIS A 121 -1.03 -8.73 1.84
CA HIS A 121 -0.85 -8.36 3.25
C HIS A 121 -0.59 -9.58 4.13
N ALA A 122 0.53 -9.57 4.86
CA ALA A 122 0.95 -10.72 5.65
C ALA A 122 0.02 -11.07 6.83
N GLU A 123 -0.86 -10.17 7.25
CA GLU A 123 -1.75 -10.34 8.40
C GLU A 123 -2.68 -11.54 8.28
N PHE A 124 -3.02 -11.90 7.05
CA PHE A 124 -3.95 -12.97 6.72
C PHE A 124 -3.35 -14.07 5.86
N LEU A 125 -2.04 -14.04 5.62
CA LEU A 125 -1.29 -15.13 4.98
C LEU A 125 -1.09 -16.28 5.96
N THR A 126 -2.16 -17.03 6.20
CA THR A 126 -2.11 -18.28 6.98
C THR A 126 -1.09 -19.25 6.36
N PRO A 127 -0.58 -20.25 7.13
CA PRO A 127 0.32 -21.26 6.58
C PRO A 127 -0.18 -21.95 5.30
N ARG A 128 -1.50 -22.12 5.15
CA ARG A 128 -2.10 -22.63 3.91
C ARG A 128 -1.95 -21.61 2.77
N ARG A 129 -2.40 -20.37 2.98
CA ARG A 129 -2.35 -19.29 1.97
C ARG A 129 -0.93 -18.95 1.54
N TRP A 130 0.02 -19.02 2.46
CA TRP A 130 1.43 -18.84 2.12
C TRP A 130 1.94 -19.94 1.18
N ARG A 131 1.59 -21.21 1.44
CA ARG A 131 1.92 -22.31 0.51
C ARG A 131 1.25 -22.14 -0.85
N GLU A 132 -0.02 -21.76 -0.87
CA GLU A 132 -0.77 -21.47 -2.11
C GLU A 132 -0.12 -20.33 -2.90
N THR A 133 0.36 -19.28 -2.22
CA THR A 133 1.12 -18.17 -2.83
C THR A 133 2.43 -18.67 -3.45
N VAL A 134 3.20 -19.46 -2.71
CA VAL A 134 4.46 -20.05 -3.18
C VAL A 134 4.21 -20.94 -4.41
N GLU A 135 3.19 -21.79 -4.36
CA GLU A 135 2.80 -22.69 -5.45
C GLU A 135 2.36 -21.88 -6.68
N SER A 136 1.49 -20.88 -6.52
CA SER A 136 1.02 -20.02 -7.62
C SER A 136 2.16 -19.29 -8.32
N ILE A 137 3.13 -18.75 -7.56
CA ILE A 137 4.32 -18.09 -8.14
C ILE A 137 5.23 -19.08 -8.86
N ARG A 138 5.46 -20.27 -8.30
CA ARG A 138 6.21 -21.34 -8.99
C ARG A 138 5.52 -21.73 -10.30
N ASP A 139 4.20 -21.88 -10.26
CA ASP A 139 3.37 -22.22 -11.40
C ASP A 139 3.41 -21.17 -12.51
N CYS A 140 3.42 -19.88 -12.16
CA CYS A 140 3.55 -18.78 -13.11
C CYS A 140 4.90 -18.82 -13.83
N ASN A 141 6.00 -19.07 -13.10
CA ASN A 141 7.34 -19.17 -13.68
C ASN A 141 7.53 -20.45 -14.49
N ALA A 142 6.95 -21.58 -14.08
CA ALA A 142 7.03 -22.84 -14.82
C ALA A 142 6.37 -22.76 -16.20
N ARG A 143 5.44 -21.81 -16.39
CA ARG A 143 4.74 -21.55 -17.66
C ARG A 143 5.38 -20.42 -18.48
N ALA A 144 6.51 -19.86 -18.03
CA ALA A 144 7.13 -18.70 -18.66
C ALA A 144 8.11 -19.02 -19.81
N GLY A 145 8.25 -20.30 -20.14
CA GLY A 145 9.12 -20.79 -21.21
C GLY A 145 10.56 -21.04 -20.76
N ASP A 146 11.51 -20.65 -21.61
CA ASP A 146 12.94 -20.81 -21.35
C ASP A 146 13.36 -20.00 -20.10
N PRO A 147 13.87 -20.64 -19.02
CA PRO A 147 14.25 -19.93 -17.80
C PRO A 147 15.40 -18.93 -17.98
N ASP A 148 16.22 -19.08 -19.03
CA ASP A 148 17.28 -18.12 -19.37
C ASP A 148 16.75 -16.91 -20.15
N ASN A 149 15.54 -17.01 -20.71
CA ASN A 149 14.89 -15.95 -21.46
C ASN A 149 13.35 -16.02 -21.38
N PRO A 150 12.77 -15.89 -20.17
CA PRO A 150 11.34 -16.07 -19.95
C PRO A 150 10.53 -14.93 -20.57
N ASP A 151 9.25 -15.18 -20.81
CA ASP A 151 8.31 -14.12 -21.19
C ASP A 151 8.05 -13.14 -20.04
N VAL A 152 7.84 -13.67 -18.83
CA VAL A 152 7.63 -12.96 -17.57
C VAL A 152 8.30 -13.67 -16.39
N VAL A 153 8.87 -12.92 -15.45
CA VAL A 153 9.38 -13.44 -14.16
C VAL A 153 8.45 -13.03 -13.01
N ALA A 154 7.89 -13.99 -12.28
CA ALA A 154 7.07 -13.69 -11.09
C ALA A 154 7.90 -13.87 -9.81
N PHE A 155 8.06 -12.81 -9.01
CA PHE A 155 8.75 -12.83 -7.72
C PHE A 155 7.77 -13.14 -6.59
N LEU A 156 8.27 -13.89 -5.60
CA LEU A 156 7.51 -14.18 -4.39
C LEU A 156 7.73 -13.05 -3.38
N GLY A 157 6.68 -12.63 -2.70
CA GLY A 157 6.77 -11.59 -1.70
C GLY A 157 5.51 -11.47 -0.85
N TRP A 158 5.51 -10.48 0.03
CA TRP A 158 4.38 -10.05 0.83
C TRP A 158 4.55 -8.58 1.20
N GLU A 159 3.48 -7.94 1.65
CA GLU A 159 3.55 -6.62 2.25
C GLU A 159 3.59 -6.70 3.78
N TRP A 160 4.57 -6.02 4.39
CA TRP A 160 4.61 -5.73 5.80
C TRP A 160 3.92 -4.38 6.06
N THR A 161 2.71 -4.43 6.61
CA THR A 161 1.76 -3.31 6.62
C THR A 161 1.63 -2.68 8.01
N ASN A 162 2.51 -1.73 8.33
CA ASN A 162 2.47 -1.05 9.63
C ASN A 162 1.67 0.26 9.59
N ILE A 163 0.54 0.26 10.30
CA ILE A 163 -0.29 1.44 10.54
C ILE A 163 -0.25 1.77 12.04
N GLY A 164 0.72 2.61 12.43
CA GLY A 164 0.84 3.06 13.81
C GLY A 164 -0.30 3.97 14.28
N THR A 165 -0.75 3.78 15.52
CA THR A 165 -1.75 4.62 16.20
C THR A 165 -1.25 6.01 16.58
N ALA A 166 0.06 6.25 16.49
CA ALA A 166 0.73 7.50 16.79
C ALA A 166 1.96 7.72 15.88
N VAL A 167 2.47 8.96 15.85
CA VAL A 167 3.65 9.32 15.05
C VAL A 167 4.87 8.46 15.40
N ASN A 168 5.09 8.14 16.69
CA ASN A 168 6.27 7.40 17.14
C ASN A 168 6.22 5.90 16.80
N ASN A 169 5.05 5.28 16.67
CA ASN A 169 4.91 3.85 16.34
C ASN A 169 4.52 3.56 14.88
N HIS A 170 4.35 4.57 14.03
CA HIS A 170 4.04 4.40 12.60
C HIS A 170 5.30 4.30 11.70
N TRP A 171 5.55 3.16 11.09
CA TRP A 171 6.76 2.86 10.30
C TRP A 171 6.51 2.84 8.80
N GLY A 172 5.28 3.07 8.35
CA GLY A 172 4.88 2.91 6.96
C GLY A 172 4.94 1.45 6.50
N HIS A 173 4.59 1.25 5.24
CA HIS A 173 4.48 -0.08 4.65
C HIS A 173 5.77 -0.47 3.92
N LYS A 174 6.03 -1.77 3.79
CA LYS A 174 7.23 -2.32 3.15
C LYS A 174 6.91 -3.60 2.38
N ASN A 175 7.15 -3.59 1.08
CA ASN A 175 7.15 -4.82 0.28
C ASN A 175 8.41 -5.61 0.55
N VAL A 176 8.24 -6.87 0.92
CA VAL A 176 9.33 -7.84 1.05
C VAL A 176 9.30 -8.72 -0.20
N VAL A 177 10.36 -8.66 -1.00
CA VAL A 177 10.48 -9.42 -2.25
C VAL A 177 11.64 -10.38 -2.15
N LEU A 178 11.40 -11.65 -2.47
CA LEU A 178 12.37 -12.74 -2.43
C LEU A 178 12.88 -13.05 -3.83
N ARG A 179 14.19 -13.24 -3.93
CA ARG A 179 14.81 -13.66 -5.20
C ARG A 179 14.41 -15.08 -5.56
N ASP A 180 14.62 -15.99 -4.62
CA ASP A 180 14.72 -17.42 -4.85
C ASP A 180 13.38 -18.13 -4.60
N LEU A 181 13.19 -19.32 -5.18
CA LEU A 181 11.93 -20.07 -5.12
C LEU A 181 12.10 -21.51 -4.61
N GLU A 182 13.32 -21.95 -4.31
CA GLU A 182 13.59 -23.26 -3.74
C GLU A 182 13.10 -23.33 -2.29
N ASP A 183 12.56 -24.49 -1.84
CA ASP A 183 11.96 -24.62 -0.49
C ASP A 183 12.90 -24.18 0.64
N ALA A 184 14.21 -24.47 0.53
CA ALA A 184 15.21 -24.10 1.52
C ALA A 184 15.60 -22.61 1.51
N LYS A 185 15.12 -21.84 0.53
CA LYS A 185 15.43 -20.41 0.33
C LYS A 185 14.20 -19.51 0.44
N ILE A 186 13.10 -20.03 0.98
CA ILE A 186 11.88 -19.28 1.25
C ILE A 186 11.60 -19.37 2.76
N PRO A 187 11.24 -18.27 3.43
CA PRO A 187 10.73 -18.30 4.80
C PRO A 187 9.54 -19.25 4.93
N ALA A 188 9.48 -20.03 6.02
CA ALA A 188 8.33 -20.90 6.27
C ALA A 188 7.01 -20.13 6.45
N ARG A 189 7.10 -18.83 6.76
CA ARG A 189 5.97 -17.93 7.04
C ARG A 189 6.29 -16.52 6.51
N ALA A 190 5.27 -15.82 6.02
CA ALA A 190 5.34 -14.37 5.85
C ALA A 190 5.38 -13.68 7.23
N ILE A 191 6.03 -12.51 7.31
CA ILE A 191 6.18 -11.75 8.56
C ILE A 191 5.24 -10.56 8.52
N GLN A 192 4.19 -10.56 9.37
CA GLN A 192 3.25 -9.44 9.48
C GLN A 192 3.79 -8.32 10.39
N ALA A 193 3.27 -7.11 10.21
CA ALA A 193 3.49 -6.01 11.16
C ALA A 193 2.73 -6.25 12.48
N SER A 194 3.10 -5.54 13.54
CA SER A 194 2.35 -5.55 14.81
C SER A 194 2.62 -4.30 15.66
N PRO A 195 1.61 -3.69 16.31
CA PRO A 195 0.18 -3.86 16.03
C PRO A 195 -0.16 -3.38 14.61
N THR A 196 -1.29 -3.82 14.05
CA THR A 196 -1.79 -3.36 12.74
C THR A 196 -3.22 -2.86 12.85
N ARG A 197 -3.60 -1.88 12.03
CA ARG A 197 -5.02 -1.48 11.92
C ARG A 197 -5.89 -2.61 11.36
N ALA A 198 -5.29 -3.58 10.65
CA ALA A 198 -5.98 -4.82 10.27
C ALA A 198 -6.36 -5.68 11.48
N THR A 199 -5.55 -5.72 12.55
CA THR A 199 -5.98 -6.31 13.83
C THR A 199 -7.11 -5.51 14.47
N ASP A 200 -7.11 -4.17 14.38
CA ASP A 200 -8.22 -3.34 14.86
C ASP A 200 -9.51 -3.57 14.03
N LEU A 201 -9.39 -3.75 12.70
CA LEU A 201 -10.53 -4.09 11.84
C LEU A 201 -11.09 -5.47 12.19
N LEU A 202 -10.24 -6.46 12.49
CA LEU A 202 -10.69 -7.76 13.03
C LEU A 202 -11.36 -7.64 14.40
N GLU A 203 -10.91 -6.74 15.26
CA GLU A 203 -11.59 -6.46 16.54
C GLU A 203 -12.99 -5.86 16.30
N THR A 204 -13.13 -4.99 15.29
CA THR A 204 -14.45 -4.46 14.87
C THR A 204 -15.32 -5.50 14.16
N LEU A 205 -14.73 -6.38 13.35
CA LEU A 205 -15.35 -7.54 12.69
C LEU A 205 -15.20 -8.81 13.54
N ASN A 206 -15.25 -8.67 14.87
CA ASN A 206 -15.13 -9.81 15.77
C ASN A 206 -16.16 -10.89 15.46
N PHE A 207 -15.98 -12.07 16.06
CA PHE A 207 -16.83 -13.23 15.82
C PHE A 207 -18.34 -12.91 15.82
N ALA A 208 -18.82 -12.07 16.74
CA ALA A 208 -20.23 -11.69 16.80
C ALA A 208 -20.66 -10.80 15.63
N ALA A 209 -19.87 -9.76 15.31
CA ALA A 209 -20.13 -8.87 14.17
C ALA A 209 -20.10 -9.63 12.83
N ARG A 210 -19.09 -10.49 12.62
CA ARG A 210 -18.98 -11.37 11.46
C ARG A 210 -20.16 -12.33 11.36
N THR A 211 -20.54 -12.95 12.48
CA THR A 211 -21.72 -13.84 12.54
C THR A 211 -22.99 -13.09 12.16
N ALA A 212 -23.18 -11.89 12.71
CA ALA A 212 -24.34 -11.06 12.42
C ALA A 212 -24.39 -10.67 10.94
N MET A 213 -23.26 -10.27 10.35
CA MET A 213 -23.15 -9.97 8.92
C MET A 213 -23.48 -11.19 8.07
N ALA A 214 -22.87 -12.34 8.34
CA ALA A 214 -23.12 -13.58 7.59
C ALA A 214 -24.59 -14.05 7.71
N ILE A 215 -25.26 -13.82 8.85
CA ILE A 215 -26.70 -14.09 9.04
C ILE A 215 -27.57 -13.06 8.31
N MET A 216 -27.21 -11.78 8.36
CA MET A 216 -27.96 -10.69 7.71
C MET A 216 -27.98 -10.87 6.19
N PHE A 217 -26.87 -11.37 5.62
CA PHE A 217 -26.71 -11.62 4.20
C PHE A 217 -26.70 -13.13 3.87
N LEU A 218 -27.60 -13.89 4.50
CA LEU A 218 -27.80 -15.29 4.14
C LEU A 218 -28.18 -15.40 2.64
N GLY A 219 -27.42 -16.23 1.92
CA GLY A 219 -27.60 -16.44 0.48
C GLY A 219 -26.60 -15.67 -0.40
N GLU A 220 -25.87 -14.70 0.17
CA GLU A 220 -24.81 -13.98 -0.54
C GLU A 220 -23.47 -14.69 -0.37
N GLN A 221 -23.08 -15.51 -1.37
CA GLN A 221 -21.93 -16.40 -1.27
C GLN A 221 -20.64 -15.64 -0.96
N ARG A 222 -20.43 -14.44 -1.55
CA ARG A 222 -19.19 -13.69 -1.37
C ARG A 222 -18.99 -13.22 0.07
N ILE A 223 -20.08 -12.88 0.76
CA ILE A 223 -20.05 -12.56 2.20
C ILE A 223 -19.75 -13.81 3.03
N GLN A 224 -20.29 -14.98 2.65
CA GLN A 224 -19.97 -16.23 3.34
C GLN A 224 -18.50 -16.63 3.15
N ASP A 225 -17.95 -16.42 1.94
CA ASP A 225 -16.54 -16.66 1.62
C ASP A 225 -15.64 -15.73 2.45
N PHE A 226 -15.99 -14.45 2.57
CA PHE A 226 -15.29 -13.51 3.46
C PHE A 226 -15.36 -13.93 4.94
N ALA A 227 -16.52 -14.41 5.41
CA ALA A 227 -16.65 -14.88 6.78
C ALA A 227 -15.72 -16.07 7.06
N LYS A 228 -15.58 -16.99 6.10
CA LYS A 228 -14.60 -18.07 6.14
C LYS A 228 -13.17 -17.56 6.06
N TYR A 229 -12.90 -16.60 5.18
CA TYR A 229 -11.58 -15.98 5.04
C TYR A 229 -11.10 -15.39 6.36
N ALA A 230 -11.94 -14.60 7.03
CA ALA A 230 -11.64 -13.95 8.29
C ALA A 230 -11.46 -14.97 9.43
N PHE A 231 -12.34 -15.98 9.51
CA PHE A 231 -12.21 -17.04 10.50
C PHE A 231 -10.90 -17.82 10.35
N GLU A 232 -10.51 -18.18 9.12
CA GLU A 232 -9.25 -18.88 8.86
C GLU A 232 -8.02 -18.07 9.30
N GLY A 233 -8.08 -16.74 9.20
CA GLY A 233 -7.02 -15.84 9.68
C GLY A 233 -6.85 -15.83 11.20
N GLU A 234 -7.92 -16.13 11.94
CA GLU A 234 -7.94 -16.18 13.41
C GLU A 234 -7.51 -17.54 13.98
N LEU A 235 -7.45 -18.60 13.16
CA LEU A 235 -7.17 -19.96 13.63
C LEU A 235 -5.75 -20.17 14.19
N TYR A 236 -4.83 -19.25 13.87
CA TYR A 236 -3.41 -19.39 14.19
C TYR A 236 -2.98 -18.37 15.23
N ASP A 237 -2.38 -18.84 16.30
CA ASP A 237 -1.79 -17.99 17.32
C ASP A 237 -0.57 -17.24 16.78
N ALA A 238 -0.22 -16.14 17.43
CA ALA A 238 1.03 -15.46 17.16
C ALA A 238 2.22 -16.35 17.53
N CYS A 239 3.27 -16.32 16.70
CA CYS A 239 4.55 -16.91 17.07
C CYS A 239 5.10 -16.26 18.33
N ALA A 240 5.85 -17.02 19.13
CA ALA A 240 6.56 -16.48 20.29
C ALA A 240 7.53 -15.37 19.85
N ASP A 241 7.52 -14.26 20.58
CA ASP A 241 8.44 -13.15 20.34
C ASP A 241 9.87 -13.56 20.77
N ASP A 242 10.89 -12.92 20.18
CA ASP A 242 12.31 -13.12 20.49
C ASP A 242 12.86 -14.56 20.36
N VAL A 243 12.17 -15.42 19.61
CA VAL A 243 12.67 -16.74 19.19
C VAL A 243 13.25 -16.66 17.78
N HIS A 244 14.36 -17.38 17.54
CA HIS A 244 14.99 -17.48 16.22
C HIS A 244 14.02 -18.08 15.20
N VAL A 245 13.98 -17.55 13.97
CA VAL A 245 12.95 -17.91 12.99
C VAL A 245 12.86 -19.41 12.65
N GLN A 246 13.98 -20.12 12.71
CA GLN A 246 14.05 -21.56 12.43
C GLN A 246 13.51 -22.44 13.57
N ASP A 247 13.45 -21.90 14.79
CA ASP A 247 12.94 -22.61 15.98
C ASP A 247 11.42 -22.37 16.19
N LEU A 248 10.82 -21.49 15.39
CA LEU A 248 9.39 -21.19 15.43
C LEU A 248 8.57 -22.28 14.72
N PRO A 249 7.39 -22.67 15.26
CA PRO A 249 6.47 -23.59 14.60
C PRO A 249 6.04 -23.10 13.21
N ALA A 250 5.84 -24.02 12.26
CA ALA A 250 5.36 -23.67 10.92
C ALA A 250 3.90 -23.17 10.90
N ASP A 251 3.15 -23.42 11.97
CA ASP A 251 1.73 -23.14 12.13
C ASP A 251 1.43 -22.00 13.12
N CYS A 252 2.28 -20.97 13.12
CA CYS A 252 2.02 -19.72 13.86
C CYS A 252 2.12 -18.49 12.94
N ARG A 253 1.56 -17.37 13.37
CA ARG A 253 1.65 -16.08 12.65
C ARG A 253 2.88 -15.31 13.11
N GLU A 254 3.87 -15.20 12.23
CA GLU A 254 5.13 -14.53 12.56
C GLU A 254 4.99 -13.01 12.48
N ARG A 255 5.45 -12.30 13.51
CA ARG A 255 5.27 -10.85 13.65
C ARG A 255 6.59 -10.10 13.76
N ALA A 256 6.59 -8.86 13.29
CA ALA A 256 7.64 -7.89 13.54
C ALA A 256 7.01 -6.53 13.85
N ALA A 257 7.27 -6.00 15.05
CA ALA A 257 6.66 -4.74 15.49
C ALA A 257 7.36 -3.48 14.97
N THR A 258 8.61 -3.62 14.55
CA THR A 258 9.45 -2.54 14.04
C THR A 258 10.24 -3.03 12.83
N PRO A 259 10.73 -2.12 11.97
CA PRO A 259 11.69 -2.46 10.94
C PRO A 259 12.91 -3.21 11.49
N GLU A 260 13.43 -2.84 12.67
CA GLU A 260 14.52 -3.57 13.33
C GLU A 260 14.23 -5.07 13.50
N VAL A 261 13.04 -5.42 14.00
CA VAL A 261 12.64 -6.82 14.21
C VAL A 261 12.44 -7.52 12.86
N LEU A 262 11.84 -6.85 11.88
CA LEU A 262 11.65 -7.40 10.53
C LEU A 262 13.00 -7.72 9.89
N LEU A 263 13.91 -6.75 9.85
CA LEU A 263 15.24 -6.87 9.25
C LEU A 263 16.08 -7.93 9.96
N ARG A 264 15.97 -8.04 11.30
CA ARG A 264 16.61 -9.12 12.06
C ARG A 264 16.10 -10.49 11.61
N LYS A 265 14.78 -10.71 11.58
CA LYS A 265 14.18 -11.98 11.18
C LYS A 265 14.53 -12.37 9.74
N LEU A 266 14.55 -11.41 8.82
CA LEU A 266 14.98 -11.64 7.43
C LEU A 266 16.44 -12.09 7.34
N ARG A 267 17.33 -11.56 8.19
CA ARG A 267 18.72 -12.05 8.29
C ARG A 267 18.83 -13.45 8.92
N GLU A 268 18.00 -13.75 9.91
CA GLU A 268 17.95 -15.10 10.53
C GLU A 268 17.45 -16.16 9.54
N TRP A 269 16.55 -15.79 8.62
CA TRP A 269 16.15 -16.67 7.52
C TRP A 269 17.26 -16.90 6.49
N ASP A 270 18.24 -15.99 6.40
CA ASP A 270 19.36 -16.03 5.44
C ASP A 270 18.91 -16.19 3.98
N VAL A 271 17.90 -15.40 3.59
CA VAL A 271 17.30 -15.43 2.25
C VAL A 271 17.58 -14.14 1.47
N ASN A 272 17.79 -14.27 0.16
CA ASN A 272 17.99 -13.12 -0.73
C ASN A 272 16.73 -12.27 -0.83
N THR A 273 16.76 -11.11 -0.16
CA THR A 273 15.57 -10.28 0.05
C THR A 273 15.81 -8.82 -0.31
N LEU A 274 14.77 -8.17 -0.84
CA LEU A 274 14.63 -6.72 -0.92
C LEU A 274 13.49 -6.30 0.00
N VAL A 275 13.67 -5.18 0.71
CA VAL A 275 12.66 -4.54 1.54
C VAL A 275 12.42 -3.15 0.98
N ILE A 276 11.29 -2.96 0.32
CA ILE A 276 10.97 -1.77 -0.46
C ILE A 276 9.92 -0.97 0.29
N PRO A 277 10.28 0.10 1.02
CA PRO A 277 9.28 1.01 1.57
C PRO A 277 8.41 1.63 0.46
N HIS A 278 7.17 1.95 0.79
CA HIS A 278 6.22 2.62 -0.12
C HIS A 278 5.17 3.41 0.68
N GLY A 279 4.40 4.26 -0.01
CA GLY A 279 3.20 4.91 0.51
C GLY A 279 3.36 5.78 1.78
N ASN A 280 4.59 6.15 2.16
CA ASN A 280 4.91 6.96 3.35
C ASN A 280 4.29 8.37 3.34
N THR A 281 3.67 8.79 2.24
CA THR A 281 2.94 10.06 2.14
C THR A 281 1.43 9.89 2.02
N TRP A 282 0.93 8.65 1.95
CA TRP A 282 -0.49 8.34 1.83
C TRP A 282 -1.20 8.57 3.15
N GLY A 283 -1.96 9.66 3.20
CA GLY A 283 -2.54 10.18 4.42
C GLY A 283 -3.74 9.40 4.95
N ILE A 284 -4.16 8.30 4.30
CA ILE A 284 -5.20 7.39 4.81
C ILE A 284 -4.73 6.65 6.07
N TYR A 285 -3.43 6.32 6.12
CA TYR A 285 -2.82 5.57 7.21
C TYR A 285 -1.60 6.27 7.81
N THR A 286 -1.02 7.24 7.10
CA THR A 286 0.17 7.95 7.59
C THR A 286 -0.26 9.12 8.50
N PRO A 287 0.12 9.11 9.79
CA PRO A 287 -0.19 10.18 10.72
C PRO A 287 0.39 11.53 10.29
N ALA A 288 -0.37 12.62 10.49
CA ALA A 288 0.19 13.96 10.33
C ALA A 288 1.31 14.21 11.36
N GLY A 289 2.52 14.49 10.85
CA GLY A 289 3.75 14.63 11.64
C GLY A 289 4.68 13.41 11.61
N ALA A 290 4.25 12.29 10.99
CA ALA A 290 5.17 11.19 10.68
C ALA A 290 6.16 11.59 9.58
N GLY A 291 7.36 11.02 9.65
CA GLY A 291 8.44 11.29 8.72
C GLY A 291 9.56 10.25 8.79
N TRP A 292 10.53 10.38 7.88
CA TRP A 292 11.65 9.46 7.73
C TRP A 292 12.70 9.52 8.86
N ASP A 293 12.67 10.55 9.72
CA ASP A 293 13.70 10.85 10.72
C ASP A 293 14.02 9.63 11.59
N LYS A 294 12.98 8.99 12.14
CA LYS A 294 13.09 7.82 13.00
C LYS A 294 13.42 6.51 12.27
N GLN A 295 13.34 6.49 10.94
CA GLN A 295 13.67 5.31 10.15
C GLN A 295 15.16 5.28 9.80
N LEU A 296 15.83 6.43 9.74
CA LEU A 296 17.28 6.53 9.49
C LEU A 296 18.09 6.32 10.77
N HIS A 297 17.90 5.18 11.43
CA HIS A 297 18.76 4.72 12.53
C HIS A 297 19.34 3.36 12.18
N ALA A 298 20.54 3.05 12.70
CA ALA A 298 21.30 1.83 12.37
C ALA A 298 20.51 0.53 12.54
N ARG A 299 19.51 0.54 13.43
CA ARG A 299 18.66 -0.62 13.71
C ARG A 299 17.40 -0.67 12.85
N GLN A 300 16.87 0.48 12.43
CA GLN A 300 15.63 0.58 11.66
C GLN A 300 15.86 0.58 10.15
N HIS A 301 17.12 0.74 9.73
CA HIS A 301 17.53 0.71 8.34
C HIS A 301 18.66 -0.31 8.10
N ASP A 302 18.49 -1.15 7.08
CA ASP A 302 19.57 -2.01 6.57
C ASP A 302 19.87 -1.63 5.11
N PRO A 303 21.01 -0.99 4.80
CA PRO A 303 21.33 -0.55 3.45
C PRO A 303 21.60 -1.70 2.46
N LYS A 304 21.67 -2.95 2.92
CA LYS A 304 21.75 -4.14 2.03
C LYS A 304 20.38 -4.65 1.61
N LEU A 305 19.36 -4.49 2.45
CA LEU A 305 18.01 -4.97 2.19
C LEU A 305 17.10 -3.86 1.66
N GLN A 306 17.25 -2.63 2.16
CA GLN A 306 16.45 -1.47 1.80
C GLN A 306 17.19 -0.57 0.81
N THR A 307 17.36 -1.07 -0.41
CA THR A 307 18.08 -0.38 -1.49
C THR A 307 17.16 0.36 -2.45
N LEU A 308 15.86 0.15 -2.38
CA LEU A 308 14.85 0.72 -3.28
C LEU A 308 13.78 1.48 -2.50
N PHE A 309 13.12 2.45 -3.13
CA PHE A 309 11.94 3.14 -2.62
C PHE A 309 10.92 3.28 -3.76
N GLU A 310 9.70 2.80 -3.54
CA GLU A 310 8.56 3.03 -4.43
C GLU A 310 8.03 4.45 -4.26
N VAL A 311 8.25 5.28 -5.28
CA VAL A 311 7.91 6.71 -5.26
C VAL A 311 6.60 7.05 -5.95
N TYR A 312 6.01 6.10 -6.68
CA TYR A 312 4.73 6.29 -7.36
C TYR A 312 3.95 4.98 -7.37
N SER A 313 2.67 5.05 -6.98
CA SER A 313 1.75 3.91 -7.07
C SER A 313 0.31 4.33 -7.42
N GLY A 314 -0.65 3.41 -7.35
CA GLY A 314 -2.08 3.71 -7.43
C GLY A 314 -2.53 4.72 -6.36
N HIS A 315 -1.74 4.88 -5.29
CA HIS A 315 -1.90 5.90 -4.25
C HIS A 315 -1.23 7.25 -4.59
N GLY A 316 -0.71 7.40 -5.80
CA GLY A 316 -0.12 8.64 -6.31
C GLY A 316 1.38 8.79 -6.04
N ASN A 317 1.89 9.96 -6.35
CA ASN A 317 3.29 10.36 -6.24
C ASN A 317 3.66 10.67 -4.78
N THR A 318 4.84 10.21 -4.37
CA THR A 318 5.44 10.41 -3.04
C THR A 318 6.83 11.06 -3.11
N GLU A 319 7.29 11.49 -4.29
CA GLU A 319 8.65 12.03 -4.47
C GLU A 319 8.86 13.41 -3.81
N GLU A 320 7.90 14.33 -4.01
CA GLU A 320 8.09 15.77 -3.86
C GLU A 320 8.02 16.30 -2.42
N TYR A 321 9.08 16.94 -1.93
CA TYR A 321 9.04 17.62 -0.63
C TYR A 321 8.31 18.97 -0.71
N ARG A 322 7.63 19.34 0.38
CA ARG A 322 7.08 20.68 0.62
C ARG A 322 7.34 21.13 2.06
N ASP A 323 7.48 22.43 2.28
CA ASP A 323 7.84 23.01 3.57
C ASP A 323 6.64 23.23 4.51
N TRP A 324 5.41 23.19 4.00
CA TRP A 324 4.19 23.23 4.81
C TRP A 324 3.97 21.95 5.62
N ARG A 325 3.10 22.02 6.63
CA ARG A 325 2.73 20.88 7.48
C ARG A 325 1.21 20.85 7.71
N GLY A 326 0.62 19.65 7.74
CA GLY A 326 -0.78 19.47 8.14
C GLY A 326 -1.00 19.63 9.65
N VAL A 327 -0.03 19.22 10.45
CA VAL A 327 0.04 19.45 11.90
C VAL A 327 1.50 19.76 12.22
N ALA A 328 1.72 20.81 13.01
CA ALA A 328 3.05 21.22 13.44
C ALA A 328 3.24 20.91 14.92
N VAL A 329 4.50 20.84 15.36
CA VAL A 329 4.88 20.59 16.76
C VAL A 329 5.75 21.75 17.22
N ASP A 330 5.44 22.32 18.37
CA ASP A 330 6.23 23.41 18.94
C ASP A 330 7.47 22.90 19.71
N SER A 331 8.29 23.81 20.23
CA SER A 331 9.51 23.46 20.98
C SER A 331 9.26 22.68 22.27
N SER A 332 8.02 22.63 22.77
CA SER A 332 7.62 21.84 23.94
C SER A 332 7.10 20.45 23.57
N GLY A 333 7.06 20.11 22.27
CA GLY A 333 6.49 18.86 21.79
C GLY A 333 4.96 18.90 21.63
N LYS A 334 4.33 20.07 21.80
CA LYS A 334 2.87 20.19 21.69
C LYS A 334 2.46 20.38 20.23
N ARG A 335 1.48 19.59 19.80
CA ARG A 335 0.88 19.69 18.46
C ARG A 335 0.01 20.94 18.34
N PHE A 336 0.08 21.63 17.22
CA PHE A 336 -0.79 22.75 16.89
C PHE A 336 -1.18 22.76 15.41
N CYS A 337 -2.27 23.46 15.11
CA CYS A 337 -2.79 23.61 13.75
C CYS A 337 -2.13 24.83 13.10
N PRO A 338 -1.26 24.67 12.09
CA PRO A 338 -0.62 25.80 11.42
C PRO A 338 -1.66 26.64 10.65
N ALA A 339 -1.32 27.90 10.39
CA ALA A 339 -2.13 28.74 9.52
C ALA A 339 -2.00 28.29 8.05
N PRO A 340 -3.03 28.48 7.21
CA PRO A 340 -2.96 28.21 5.79
C PRO A 340 -1.87 29.03 5.12
N THR A 341 -1.30 28.44 4.08
CA THR A 341 -0.39 29.12 3.16
C THR A 341 -1.08 29.29 1.81
N LYS A 342 -0.41 29.96 0.87
CA LYS A 342 -0.87 30.03 -0.51
C LYS A 342 -1.05 28.63 -1.12
N ASP A 343 -0.17 27.71 -0.77
CA ASP A 343 -0.03 26.42 -1.47
C ASP A 343 -0.62 25.24 -0.68
N TYR A 344 -1.14 25.48 0.54
CA TYR A 344 -1.70 24.43 1.39
C TYR A 344 -2.65 24.96 2.48
N VAL A 345 -3.78 24.27 2.67
CA VAL A 345 -4.73 24.49 3.77
C VAL A 345 -4.75 23.28 4.69
N PRO A 346 -4.33 23.39 5.96
CA PRO A 346 -4.43 22.29 6.93
C PRO A 346 -5.88 21.87 7.19
N VAL A 347 -6.15 20.56 7.26
CA VAL A 347 -7.50 20.03 7.50
C VAL A 347 -8.07 20.50 8.85
N CYS A 348 -7.24 20.54 9.90
CA CYS A 348 -7.62 21.11 11.19
C CYS A 348 -8.07 22.58 11.08
N TRP A 349 -7.46 23.35 10.17
CA TRP A 349 -7.81 24.74 9.97
C TRP A 349 -9.16 24.87 9.28
N ARG A 350 -9.36 24.06 8.23
CA ARG A 350 -10.64 23.98 7.51
C ARG A 350 -11.78 23.54 8.42
N ALA A 351 -11.55 22.62 9.36
CA ALA A 351 -12.52 22.26 10.39
C ALA A 351 -13.02 23.50 11.17
N GLY A 352 -12.08 24.39 11.52
CA GLY A 352 -12.41 25.68 12.15
C GLY A 352 -13.22 26.61 11.24
N GLU A 353 -12.85 26.71 9.96
CA GLU A 353 -13.58 27.53 8.98
C GLU A 353 -15.01 27.03 8.76
N ILE A 354 -15.22 25.72 8.64
CA ILE A 354 -16.56 25.12 8.49
C ILE A 354 -17.45 25.52 9.69
N ILE A 355 -16.95 25.37 10.91
CA ILE A 355 -17.71 25.74 12.12
C ILE A 355 -17.95 27.26 12.18
N GLN A 356 -16.97 28.06 11.77
CA GLN A 356 -17.12 29.52 11.70
C GLN A 356 -18.19 29.93 10.69
N GLU A 357 -18.18 29.38 9.48
CA GLU A 357 -19.15 29.63 8.41
C GLU A 357 -20.57 29.28 8.87
N ARG A 358 -20.75 28.11 9.50
CA ARG A 358 -22.03 27.68 10.08
C ARG A 358 -22.51 28.60 11.20
N CYS A 359 -21.61 29.03 12.08
CA CYS A 359 -21.91 29.94 13.18
C CYS A 359 -22.34 31.33 12.69
N MET A 360 -21.62 31.89 11.71
CA MET A 360 -21.98 33.16 11.09
C MET A 360 -23.33 33.08 10.36
N THR A 361 -23.61 31.96 9.69
CA THR A 361 -24.90 31.70 9.03
C THR A 361 -26.05 31.62 10.03
N ALA A 362 -25.78 31.15 11.26
CA ALA A 362 -26.75 31.14 12.35
C ALA A 362 -27.01 32.53 12.97
N GLY A 363 -26.29 33.57 12.55
CA GLY A 363 -26.48 34.95 13.03
C GLY A 363 -25.78 35.27 14.36
N GLU A 364 -24.84 34.43 14.78
CA GLU A 364 -24.08 34.61 16.02
C GLU A 364 -23.02 35.71 15.90
N ALA A 365 -22.49 36.18 17.02
CA ALA A 365 -21.46 37.22 17.05
C ALA A 365 -20.11 36.73 16.49
N GLN A 366 -19.38 37.62 15.80
CA GLN A 366 -18.08 37.29 15.20
C GLN A 366 -17.07 36.72 16.20
N ASP A 367 -17.00 37.28 17.41
CA ASP A 367 -16.08 36.81 18.47
C ASP A 367 -16.45 35.40 18.95
N GLU A 368 -17.75 35.10 19.03
CA GLU A 368 -18.23 33.77 19.38
C GLU A 368 -17.89 32.75 18.29
N CYS A 369 -18.12 33.09 17.02
CA CYS A 369 -17.76 32.21 15.91
C CYS A 369 -16.25 31.98 15.80
N ALA A 370 -15.43 32.99 16.12
CA ALA A 370 -13.98 32.82 16.21
C ALA A 370 -13.57 31.87 17.35
N GLN A 371 -14.24 31.93 18.51
CA GLN A 371 -14.02 30.99 19.62
C GLN A 371 -14.42 29.55 19.23
N ARG A 372 -15.57 29.38 18.57
CA ARG A 372 -16.02 28.06 18.09
C ARG A 372 -15.07 27.48 17.04
N ALA A 373 -14.52 28.32 16.16
CA ALA A 373 -13.51 27.91 15.18
C ALA A 373 -12.20 27.45 15.84
N ALA A 374 -11.74 28.17 16.88
CA ALA A 374 -10.56 27.79 17.65
C ALA A 374 -10.78 26.47 18.41
N LEU A 375 -11.96 26.27 18.99
CA LEU A 375 -12.35 25.02 19.64
C LEU A 375 -12.40 23.85 18.63
N ALA A 376 -12.91 24.07 17.42
CA ALA A 376 -12.95 23.05 16.37
C ALA A 376 -11.53 22.60 15.96
N ARG A 377 -10.59 23.54 15.81
CA ARG A 377 -9.17 23.21 15.59
C ARG A 377 -8.59 22.38 16.74
N ALA A 378 -8.93 22.72 17.98
CA ALA A 378 -8.47 21.99 19.16
C ALA A 378 -9.04 20.57 19.24
N ASN A 379 -10.34 20.41 19.01
CA ASN A 379 -11.00 19.10 18.99
C ASN A 379 -10.42 18.22 17.88
N TYR A 380 -10.21 18.75 16.68
CA TYR A 380 -9.59 18.02 15.57
C TYR A 380 -8.21 17.47 15.96
N LEU A 381 -7.38 18.27 16.65
CA LEU A 381 -6.04 17.85 17.07
C LEU A 381 -6.06 16.86 18.25
N ALA A 382 -7.09 16.93 19.09
CA ALA A 382 -7.28 16.05 20.25
C ALA A 382 -7.83 14.66 19.85
N ALA A 383 -8.51 14.57 18.71
CA ALA A 383 -8.97 13.29 18.18
C ALA A 383 -7.80 12.34 17.90
N PRO A 384 -8.03 11.01 18.01
CA PRO A 384 -7.06 10.02 17.59
C PRO A 384 -6.55 10.28 16.18
N THR A 385 -5.33 9.81 15.95
CA THR A 385 -4.65 9.89 14.65
C THR A 385 -5.59 9.45 13.52
N LEU A 386 -5.75 10.30 12.50
CA LEU A 386 -6.61 10.09 11.32
C LEU A 386 -8.12 10.19 11.55
N GLN A 387 -8.58 10.59 12.75
CA GLN A 387 -10.01 10.67 13.09
C GLN A 387 -10.53 12.10 13.30
N GLY A 388 -9.72 13.12 13.00
CA GLY A 388 -10.06 14.52 13.30
C GLY A 388 -11.33 15.03 12.62
N GLU A 389 -11.68 14.52 11.45
CA GLU A 389 -12.86 14.97 10.69
C GLU A 389 -14.18 14.63 11.38
N ALA A 390 -14.23 13.52 12.13
CA ALA A 390 -15.40 13.12 12.91
C ALA A 390 -15.82 14.18 13.95
N THR A 391 -14.91 15.08 14.33
CA THR A 391 -15.19 16.19 15.26
C THR A 391 -16.04 17.31 14.66
N VAL A 392 -16.27 17.30 13.34
CA VAL A 392 -17.10 18.25 12.59
C VAL A 392 -18.39 17.56 12.13
N PRO A 393 -19.42 17.48 12.99
CA PRO A 393 -20.64 16.73 12.70
C PRO A 393 -21.34 17.19 11.41
N GLN A 394 -21.83 16.24 10.62
CA GLN A 394 -22.53 16.45 9.35
C GLN A 394 -21.72 17.24 8.29
N ALA A 395 -20.39 17.32 8.41
CA ALA A 395 -19.54 17.83 7.32
C ALA A 395 -19.62 16.93 6.10
N GLN A 396 -19.79 17.52 4.92
CA GLN A 396 -19.79 16.84 3.64
C GLN A 396 -18.41 16.99 2.98
N GLY A 397 -18.05 16.11 2.04
CA GLY A 397 -16.77 16.21 1.31
C GLY A 397 -16.52 17.60 0.69
N GLN A 398 -17.57 18.22 0.13
CA GLN A 398 -17.50 19.58 -0.42
C GLN A 398 -17.20 20.68 0.61
N ASP A 399 -17.55 20.48 1.89
CA ASP A 399 -17.25 21.44 2.95
C ASP A 399 -15.75 21.54 3.19
N TRP A 400 -15.00 20.47 2.92
CA TRP A 400 -13.57 20.40 3.17
C TRP A 400 -12.71 20.93 2.02
N LEU A 401 -13.30 21.22 0.85
CA LEU A 401 -12.61 21.74 -0.32
C LEU A 401 -11.35 20.91 -0.66
N ASP A 402 -10.23 21.59 -0.93
CA ASP A 402 -8.91 21.00 -1.18
C ASP A 402 -8.02 20.96 0.08
N ALA A 403 -8.59 21.12 1.27
CA ALA A 403 -7.81 21.05 2.50
C ALA A 403 -7.07 19.71 2.60
N GLY A 404 -5.83 19.75 3.05
CA GLY A 404 -4.96 18.58 3.15
C GLY A 404 -4.25 18.18 1.84
N GLN A 405 -4.55 18.82 0.70
CA GLN A 405 -3.97 18.42 -0.59
C GLN A 405 -2.76 19.27 -0.99
N CYS A 406 -1.79 18.64 -1.66
CA CYS A 406 -0.71 19.36 -2.33
C CYS A 406 -1.24 19.98 -3.63
N ARG A 407 -1.18 21.31 -3.75
CA ARG A 407 -1.75 22.06 -4.89
C ARG A 407 -0.87 22.05 -6.15
N ASP A 408 0.44 21.87 -5.99
CA ASP A 408 1.43 21.99 -7.05
C ASP A 408 2.27 20.72 -7.23
N CYS A 409 1.80 19.59 -6.70
CA CYS A 409 2.44 18.29 -6.89
C CYS A 409 1.86 17.57 -8.11
N PHE A 410 2.68 16.75 -8.77
CA PHE A 410 2.24 15.84 -9.82
C PHE A 410 1.50 14.64 -9.20
N GLN A 411 0.20 14.48 -9.47
CA GLN A 411 -0.66 13.36 -9.00
C GLN A 411 -0.38 12.95 -7.55
N PRO A 412 -0.51 13.85 -6.56
CA PRO A 412 -0.07 13.59 -5.20
C PRO A 412 -0.91 12.51 -4.51
N ALA A 413 -0.32 11.89 -3.49
CA ALA A 413 -1.05 11.15 -2.48
C ALA A 413 -2.12 12.01 -1.76
N TRP A 414 -3.24 11.37 -1.40
CA TRP A 414 -4.29 11.93 -0.55
C TRP A 414 -3.70 12.35 0.78
N TYR A 415 -4.01 13.57 1.24
CA TYR A 415 -3.53 14.05 2.54
C TYR A 415 -2.01 13.94 2.67
N TYR A 416 -1.32 14.40 1.63
CA TYR A 416 0.12 14.30 1.45
C TYR A 416 0.92 14.65 2.72
N ARG A 417 1.91 13.82 3.06
CA ARG A 417 2.79 14.01 4.24
C ARG A 417 4.20 14.41 3.78
N PRO A 418 4.60 15.69 3.82
CA PRO A 418 5.87 16.11 3.23
C PRO A 418 7.11 15.44 3.83
N ALA A 419 7.14 15.17 5.13
CA ALA A 419 8.24 14.48 5.79
C ALA A 419 8.34 12.97 5.47
N GLY A 420 7.34 12.40 4.78
CA GLY A 420 7.36 11.06 4.23
C GLY A 420 7.87 10.97 2.78
N SER A 421 8.20 12.11 2.16
CA SER A 421 8.60 12.16 0.75
C SER A 421 10.01 11.60 0.49
N ALA A 422 10.28 11.21 -0.76
CA ALA A 422 11.61 10.76 -1.19
C ALA A 422 12.67 11.85 -1.08
N GLN A 423 12.33 13.08 -1.48
CA GLN A 423 13.24 14.21 -1.35
C GLN A 423 13.59 14.51 0.11
N TYR A 424 12.65 14.37 1.04
CA TYR A 424 12.94 14.46 2.48
C TYR A 424 13.89 13.35 2.92
N ALA A 425 13.60 12.09 2.59
CA ALA A 425 14.43 10.95 2.93
C ALA A 425 15.89 11.13 2.45
N LEU A 426 16.09 11.55 1.20
CA LEU A 426 17.42 11.77 0.63
C LEU A 426 18.19 12.94 1.27
N ALA A 427 17.48 13.95 1.78
CA ALA A 427 18.09 15.09 2.45
C ALA A 427 18.55 14.77 3.88
N LEU A 428 18.00 13.71 4.50
CA LEU A 428 18.34 13.34 5.87
C LEU A 428 19.79 12.86 6.00
N THR A 429 20.37 13.15 7.16
CA THR A 429 21.65 12.58 7.61
C THR A 429 21.55 12.34 9.10
N ASN A 430 21.80 11.10 9.52
CA ASN A 430 21.91 10.78 10.93
C ASN A 430 23.38 10.89 11.37
N PHE A 431 23.64 11.71 12.40
CA PHE A 431 24.95 12.00 12.97
C PHE A 431 25.20 11.33 14.33
N GLU A 432 24.36 10.40 14.77
CA GLU A 432 24.55 9.64 16.03
C GLU A 432 25.90 8.90 16.08
N GLU A 433 26.40 8.46 14.93
CA GLU A 433 27.77 7.97 14.72
C GLU A 433 28.53 8.97 13.84
N PRO A 434 29.19 10.01 14.41
CA PRO A 434 29.78 11.10 13.63
C PRO A 434 30.86 10.67 12.64
N GLU A 435 31.56 9.57 12.93
CA GLU A 435 32.59 9.00 12.06
C GLU A 435 32.00 8.23 10.87
N ASN A 436 30.71 7.87 10.94
CA ASN A 436 29.99 7.12 9.91
C ASN A 436 28.53 7.60 9.79
N PRO A 437 28.30 8.85 9.33
CA PRO A 437 26.96 9.40 9.25
C PRO A 437 26.10 8.59 8.27
N GLN A 438 24.90 8.21 8.72
CA GLN A 438 24.00 7.37 7.93
C GLN A 438 23.13 8.21 7.01
N ARG A 439 22.86 7.69 5.81
CA ARG A 439 22.02 8.29 4.78
C ARG A 439 21.25 7.18 4.05
N PHE A 440 20.04 7.48 3.61
CA PHE A 440 19.35 6.60 2.67
C PHE A 440 20.02 6.66 1.29
N ARG A 441 20.11 5.51 0.64
CA ARG A 441 20.72 5.35 -0.69
C ARG A 441 19.82 4.49 -1.57
N PHE A 442 18.67 5.07 -1.93
CA PHE A 442 17.62 4.39 -2.68
C PHE A 442 17.83 4.48 -4.19
N GLY A 443 17.51 3.40 -4.90
CA GLY A 443 17.01 3.46 -6.27
C GLY A 443 15.50 3.67 -6.25
N PHE A 444 14.95 4.38 -7.22
CA PHE A 444 13.52 4.70 -7.24
C PHE A 444 12.76 3.83 -8.22
N ILE A 445 11.62 3.31 -7.78
CA ILE A 445 10.74 2.48 -8.60
C ILE A 445 9.30 3.01 -8.51
N GLY A 446 8.46 2.63 -9.47
CA GLY A 446 7.01 2.78 -9.37
C GLY A 446 6.36 1.40 -9.51
N SER A 447 5.18 1.21 -8.94
CA SER A 447 4.46 -0.07 -8.96
C SER A 447 2.96 0.17 -8.98
N SER A 448 2.13 -0.85 -9.19
CA SER A 448 0.70 -0.60 -9.24
C SER A 448 0.09 -0.31 -7.87
N ASP A 449 0.48 -1.06 -6.82
CA ASP A 449 -0.18 -1.04 -5.50
C ASP A 449 -1.68 -1.27 -5.64
N VAL A 450 -2.04 -2.18 -6.57
CA VAL A 450 -3.42 -2.42 -6.95
C VAL A 450 -4.04 -3.53 -6.12
N HIS A 451 -5.30 -3.33 -5.74
CA HIS A 451 -6.06 -4.28 -4.92
C HIS A 451 -6.96 -5.19 -5.74
N THR A 452 -6.78 -5.23 -7.07
CA THR A 452 -7.63 -5.98 -7.99
C THR A 452 -6.93 -7.16 -8.69
N ALA A 453 -5.74 -7.58 -8.22
CA ALA A 453 -4.89 -8.59 -8.86
C ALA A 453 -4.48 -8.26 -10.31
N ARG A 454 -4.19 -6.98 -10.59
CA ARG A 454 -3.90 -6.48 -11.95
C ARG A 454 -2.54 -5.81 -12.04
N PRO A 455 -1.43 -6.56 -11.93
CA PRO A 455 -0.11 -5.98 -11.94
C PRO A 455 0.12 -5.12 -13.20
N GLY A 456 0.62 -3.92 -12.99
CA GLY A 456 1.05 -2.97 -14.00
C GLY A 456 -0.03 -2.05 -14.54
N THR A 457 -1.10 -1.74 -13.78
CA THR A 457 -2.27 -0.98 -14.27
C THR A 457 -1.96 0.34 -14.99
N GLY A 458 -0.83 1.00 -14.70
CA GLY A 458 -0.39 2.21 -15.42
C GLY A 458 0.03 2.00 -16.87
N TYR A 459 0.18 0.76 -17.36
CA TYR A 459 0.62 0.52 -18.74
C TYR A 459 -0.30 1.18 -19.77
N LYS A 460 -1.58 1.35 -19.41
CA LYS A 460 -2.61 2.02 -20.21
C LYS A 460 -3.68 2.63 -19.29
N GLU A 461 -3.89 3.93 -19.42
CA GLU A 461 -4.96 4.64 -18.72
C GLU A 461 -6.30 4.46 -19.44
N TYR A 462 -7.11 3.52 -18.97
CA TYR A 462 -8.50 3.35 -19.40
C TYR A 462 -9.33 2.81 -18.24
N ASP A 463 -10.63 3.03 -18.31
CA ASP A 463 -11.63 2.41 -17.42
C ASP A 463 -11.27 2.40 -15.92
N ARG A 464 -11.42 3.56 -15.29
CA ARG A 464 -10.97 3.83 -13.91
C ARG A 464 -11.50 2.84 -12.88
N PHE A 465 -12.71 2.31 -13.05
CA PHE A 465 -13.31 1.32 -12.15
C PHE A 465 -12.65 -0.06 -12.22
N TYR A 466 -11.83 -0.30 -13.24
CA TYR A 466 -11.15 -1.58 -13.48
C TYR A 466 -9.64 -1.47 -13.27
N MET A 467 -9.05 -0.31 -13.58
CA MET A 467 -7.59 -0.10 -13.62
C MET A 467 -7.05 0.70 -12.43
N ALA A 468 -7.91 1.12 -11.49
CA ALA A 468 -7.53 1.76 -10.23
C ALA A 468 -8.40 1.21 -9.10
N ASP A 469 -7.99 1.41 -7.85
CA ASP A 469 -8.77 1.02 -6.65
C ASP A 469 -9.98 1.95 -6.39
N PHE A 470 -10.45 2.62 -7.43
CA PHE A 470 -11.58 3.49 -7.36
C PHE A 470 -12.87 2.70 -7.17
N GLN A 471 -13.55 2.97 -6.07
CA GLN A 471 -14.87 2.44 -5.76
C GLN A 471 -15.83 3.59 -5.49
N LEU A 472 -17.08 3.42 -5.90
CA LEU A 472 -18.17 4.26 -5.41
C LEU A 472 -18.82 3.56 -4.22
N PRO A 473 -19.18 4.29 -3.16
CA PRO A 473 -20.19 3.80 -2.22
C PRO A 473 -21.45 3.41 -3.01
N LEU A 474 -22.09 2.31 -2.67
CA LEU A 474 -23.43 2.03 -3.19
C LEU A 474 -24.33 3.23 -2.95
N ASP A 475 -25.11 3.62 -3.96
CA ASP A 475 -26.12 4.65 -3.87
C ASP A 475 -27.15 4.23 -2.79
N THR A 476 -26.98 4.72 -1.57
CA THR A 476 -27.95 4.53 -0.50
C THR A 476 -29.12 5.47 -0.79
N ALA A 477 -29.98 5.07 -1.73
CA ALA A 477 -31.27 5.71 -2.00
C ALA A 477 -32.21 5.77 -0.76
N SER A 478 -31.74 5.26 0.37
CA SER A 478 -32.39 5.20 1.69
C SER A 478 -31.63 5.96 2.79
N ALA A 479 -30.64 6.80 2.46
CA ALA A 479 -30.08 7.73 3.44
C ALA A 479 -31.24 8.58 4.01
N PRO A 480 -31.51 8.54 5.34
CA PRO A 480 -32.58 9.34 5.91
C PRO A 480 -32.34 10.80 5.55
N ALA A 481 -33.38 11.50 5.08
CA ALA A 481 -33.32 12.92 4.75
C ALA A 481 -32.64 13.67 5.91
N ALA A 482 -31.50 14.31 5.64
CA ALA A 482 -30.69 15.00 6.65
C ALA A 482 -31.59 15.95 7.46
N PRO A 483 -31.99 15.58 8.70
CA PRO A 483 -33.09 16.26 9.36
C PRO A 483 -32.54 17.28 10.35
N SER A 484 -31.86 18.33 9.86
CA SER A 484 -31.53 19.60 10.56
C SER A 484 -30.46 20.37 9.78
N MET A 485 -30.35 21.69 10.01
CA MET A 485 -29.14 22.40 9.60
C MET A 485 -27.93 21.80 10.35
N PRO A 486 -26.77 21.63 9.69
CA PRO A 486 -25.56 21.17 10.36
C PRO A 486 -25.22 22.06 11.55
N PRO A 487 -24.90 21.50 12.72
CA PRO A 487 -24.67 22.29 13.92
C PRO A 487 -23.43 23.16 13.76
N ALA A 488 -23.53 24.39 14.28
CA ALA A 488 -22.45 25.38 14.30
C ALA A 488 -21.48 25.18 15.46
N ARG A 489 -21.17 23.92 15.82
CA ARG A 489 -20.21 23.55 16.87
C ARG A 489 -19.49 22.27 16.49
N SER A 490 -18.22 22.17 16.87
CA SER A 490 -17.49 20.91 16.91
C SER A 490 -17.88 20.10 18.15
N ILE A 491 -17.58 18.80 18.12
CA ILE A 491 -17.74 17.89 19.27
C ILE A 491 -16.36 17.37 19.71
N PRO A 492 -16.09 17.26 21.02
CA PRO A 492 -14.91 16.55 21.53
C PRO A 492 -14.95 15.08 21.11
N TRP A 493 -13.79 14.44 20.97
CA TRP A 493 -13.70 13.04 20.57
C TRP A 493 -14.45 12.11 21.54
N GLU A 494 -14.40 12.40 22.83
CA GLU A 494 -15.04 11.62 23.90
C GLU A 494 -16.58 11.63 23.83
N GLU A 495 -17.16 12.58 23.08
CA GLU A 495 -18.60 12.68 22.84
C GLU A 495 -19.05 12.03 21.52
N ILE A 496 -18.11 11.58 20.68
CA ILE A 496 -18.42 10.92 19.41
C ILE A 496 -18.86 9.48 19.71
N PRO A 497 -20.06 9.07 19.28
CA PRO A 497 -20.48 7.67 19.41
C PRO A 497 -19.50 6.74 18.69
N GLU A 498 -19.25 5.56 19.25
CA GLU A 498 -18.43 4.55 18.58
C GLU A 498 -18.91 4.31 17.14
N PRO A 499 -18.00 4.29 16.15
CA PRO A 499 -18.36 4.07 14.76
C PRO A 499 -19.18 2.78 14.63
N SER A 500 -20.33 2.84 13.97
CA SER A 500 -21.05 1.64 13.59
C SER A 500 -20.33 0.97 12.41
N MET A 501 -20.45 -0.35 12.27
CA MET A 501 -19.93 -1.10 11.11
C MET A 501 -20.45 -0.55 9.75
N PHE A 502 -21.50 0.27 9.77
CA PHE A 502 -22.15 0.89 8.61
C PHE A 502 -21.97 2.42 8.54
N SER A 503 -21.22 3.04 9.47
CA SER A 503 -20.97 4.48 9.40
C SER A 503 -19.79 4.74 8.48
N ASN A 504 -20.08 5.38 7.35
CA ASN A 504 -19.11 5.87 6.36
C ASN A 504 -18.15 6.96 6.90
N ASP A 505 -18.26 7.34 8.19
CA ASP A 505 -17.61 8.50 8.81
C ASP A 505 -16.08 8.42 8.97
N GLY A 506 -15.38 7.59 8.18
CA GLY A 506 -13.91 7.60 8.21
C GLY A 506 -13.17 6.65 7.28
N LEU A 507 -13.86 5.90 6.40
CA LEU A 507 -13.19 4.94 5.50
C LEU A 507 -13.27 5.34 4.02
N VAL A 508 -14.28 6.11 3.61
CA VAL A 508 -14.35 6.67 2.25
C VAL A 508 -15.02 8.05 2.35
N ASP A 509 -14.22 9.08 2.58
CA ASP A 509 -14.59 10.41 2.07
C ASP A 509 -14.67 10.27 0.55
N ASP A 510 -15.79 10.60 -0.09
CA ASP A 510 -15.92 10.56 -1.56
C ASP A 510 -14.73 11.23 -2.27
N ARG A 511 -14.07 12.19 -1.61
CA ARG A 511 -12.85 12.84 -2.10
C ARG A 511 -11.65 11.90 -2.21
N VAL A 512 -11.45 10.91 -1.33
CA VAL A 512 -10.31 9.98 -1.41
C VAL A 512 -10.34 9.20 -2.73
N GLY A 513 -11.54 8.89 -3.21
CA GLY A 513 -11.76 8.26 -4.50
C GLY A 513 -11.07 9.02 -5.64
N ALA A 514 -11.02 10.36 -5.61
CA ALA A 514 -10.35 11.17 -6.63
C ALA A 514 -8.82 11.00 -6.68
N PHE A 515 -8.22 10.35 -5.68
CA PHE A 515 -6.77 10.22 -5.52
C PHE A 515 -6.25 8.80 -5.81
N TYR A 516 -7.14 7.84 -6.08
CA TYR A 516 -6.75 6.59 -6.72
C TYR A 516 -6.44 6.83 -8.19
N GLN A 517 -5.18 6.60 -8.55
CA GLN A 517 -4.62 6.68 -9.89
C GLN A 517 -4.45 5.28 -10.48
N THR A 518 -4.18 5.21 -11.78
CA THR A 518 -3.50 4.02 -12.32
C THR A 518 -2.05 4.04 -11.82
N GLY A 519 -1.53 2.90 -11.37
CA GLY A 519 -0.24 2.89 -10.69
C GLY A 519 0.99 2.96 -11.61
N GLY A 520 2.18 2.88 -11.04
CA GLY A 520 3.44 3.01 -11.77
C GLY A 520 3.98 1.72 -12.36
N LEU A 521 5.16 1.81 -12.99
CA LEU A 521 5.97 0.64 -13.38
C LEU A 521 7.43 0.82 -12.97
N VAL A 522 8.06 -0.31 -12.63
CA VAL A 522 9.49 -0.45 -12.39
C VAL A 522 10.17 -0.56 -13.75
N ALA A 523 11.23 0.20 -13.99
CA ALA A 523 12.12 -0.03 -15.12
C ALA A 523 13.50 -0.45 -14.61
N THR A 524 14.08 -1.52 -15.18
CA THR A 524 15.41 -2.05 -14.81
C THR A 524 16.34 -2.07 -16.01
N HIS A 525 17.59 -1.67 -15.85
CA HIS A 525 18.65 -1.88 -16.84
C HIS A 525 19.26 -3.26 -16.61
N SER A 526 18.69 -4.27 -17.27
CA SER A 526 19.04 -5.67 -17.06
C SER A 526 19.98 -6.20 -18.15
N THR A 527 20.87 -7.11 -17.78
CA THR A 527 21.75 -7.84 -18.72
C THR A 527 21.07 -9.00 -19.42
N GLY A 528 19.88 -9.40 -18.94
CA GLY A 528 19.12 -10.54 -19.42
C GLY A 528 17.69 -10.50 -18.88
N ARG A 529 16.83 -11.40 -19.36
CA ARG A 529 15.43 -11.51 -18.92
C ARG A 529 15.23 -12.51 -17.79
N ASP A 530 16.24 -13.30 -17.49
CA ASP A 530 16.20 -14.25 -16.38
C ASP A 530 16.10 -13.52 -15.03
N ARG A 531 15.56 -14.24 -14.06
CA ARG A 531 15.39 -13.79 -12.66
C ARG A 531 16.67 -13.23 -12.05
N GLY A 532 17.81 -13.86 -12.31
CA GLY A 532 19.11 -13.47 -11.76
C GLY A 532 19.57 -12.12 -12.29
N SER A 533 19.45 -11.90 -13.60
CA SER A 533 19.78 -10.63 -14.26
C SER A 533 18.91 -9.47 -13.75
N ILE A 534 17.59 -9.69 -13.64
CA ILE A 534 16.64 -8.69 -13.13
C ILE A 534 16.96 -8.36 -11.67
N TRP A 535 17.14 -9.37 -10.83
CA TRP A 535 17.53 -9.20 -9.43
C TRP A 535 18.83 -8.41 -9.28
N ALA A 536 19.83 -8.70 -10.11
CA ALA A 536 21.10 -8.01 -10.07
C ALA A 536 20.97 -6.53 -10.47
N ALA A 537 20.10 -6.18 -11.42
CA ALA A 537 19.82 -4.79 -11.77
C ALA A 537 19.17 -4.02 -10.61
N LEU A 538 18.20 -4.65 -9.92
CA LEU A 538 17.55 -4.11 -8.72
C LEU A 538 18.57 -3.87 -7.59
N GLN A 539 19.44 -4.84 -7.32
CA GLN A 539 20.50 -4.73 -6.30
C GLN A 539 21.52 -3.62 -6.62
N ARG A 540 21.86 -3.43 -7.90
CA ARG A 540 22.74 -2.33 -8.35
C ARG A 540 22.03 -0.96 -8.40
N ARG A 541 20.72 -0.91 -8.16
CA ARG A 541 19.87 0.29 -8.29
C ARG A 541 19.90 0.90 -9.69
N GLU A 542 20.15 0.09 -10.72
CA GLU A 542 20.12 0.52 -12.12
C GLU A 542 18.66 0.54 -12.60
N VAL A 543 17.84 1.35 -11.93
CA VAL A 543 16.38 1.35 -12.01
C VAL A 543 15.82 2.76 -11.99
N TYR A 544 14.61 2.92 -12.52
CA TYR A 544 13.83 4.15 -12.39
C TYR A 544 12.34 3.88 -12.31
N ALA A 545 11.62 4.83 -11.72
CA ALA A 545 10.17 4.83 -11.63
C ALA A 545 9.54 5.44 -12.89
N THR A 546 8.35 4.96 -13.23
CA THR A 546 7.46 5.61 -14.21
C THR A 546 6.05 5.66 -13.64
N SER A 547 5.25 6.64 -14.05
CA SER A 547 3.81 6.70 -13.72
C SER A 547 2.96 5.75 -14.58
N GLY A 548 3.58 4.74 -15.22
CA GLY A 548 2.91 3.76 -16.08
C GLY A 548 3.44 3.69 -17.52
N GLN A 549 4.01 4.78 -18.03
CA GLN A 549 4.55 4.83 -19.38
C GLN A 549 5.87 4.05 -19.50
N ARG A 550 6.02 3.25 -20.56
CA ARG A 550 7.26 2.52 -20.87
C ARG A 550 8.31 3.40 -21.55
N THR A 551 8.62 4.54 -20.94
CA THR A 551 9.71 5.41 -21.39
C THR A 551 11.03 4.67 -21.21
N LEU A 552 11.86 4.63 -22.25
CA LEU A 552 13.23 4.13 -22.15
C LEU A 552 14.13 5.30 -21.72
N LEU A 553 14.85 5.15 -20.61
CA LEU A 553 15.67 6.23 -20.03
C LEU A 553 17.07 5.72 -19.70
N TRP A 554 18.08 6.43 -20.19
CA TRP A 554 19.49 6.26 -19.82
C TRP A 554 20.00 7.55 -19.20
N PHE A 555 20.64 7.43 -18.05
CA PHE A 555 21.18 8.54 -17.28
C PHE A 555 22.57 8.17 -16.84
N ASP A 556 23.57 8.76 -17.47
CA ASP A 556 24.98 8.42 -17.27
C ASP A 556 25.74 9.65 -16.72
N LEU A 557 26.58 9.43 -15.70
CA LEU A 557 27.60 10.38 -15.28
C LEU A 557 28.79 10.28 -16.24
N LEU A 558 29.30 11.41 -16.74
CA LEU A 558 30.35 11.45 -17.78
C LEU A 558 31.76 11.76 -17.27
N ASN A 559 31.88 12.26 -16.05
CA ASN A 559 33.13 12.74 -15.46
C ASN A 559 33.41 12.09 -14.11
N ALA A 560 33.12 10.80 -13.97
CA ALA A 560 33.48 10.06 -12.78
C ALA A 560 35.01 10.03 -12.58
N PRO A 561 35.50 10.14 -11.33
CA PRO A 561 36.92 9.94 -11.04
C PRO A 561 37.38 8.51 -11.38
N GLY A 562 38.58 8.38 -11.96
CA GLY A 562 39.19 7.09 -12.29
C GLY A 562 39.25 6.80 -13.79
N ASP A 563 39.54 5.54 -14.13
CA ASP A 563 39.80 5.09 -15.52
C ASP A 563 38.52 4.92 -16.35
N THR A 564 37.36 4.81 -15.70
CA THR A 564 36.05 4.68 -16.35
C THR A 564 35.25 5.97 -16.15
N PRO A 565 35.32 6.93 -17.10
CA PRO A 565 34.69 8.23 -16.90
C PRO A 565 33.15 8.17 -16.95
N VAL A 566 32.59 7.13 -17.58
CA VAL A 566 31.15 6.97 -17.76
C VAL A 566 30.57 5.94 -16.79
N LEU A 567 29.72 6.37 -15.86
CA LEU A 567 29.03 5.50 -14.90
C LEU A 567 27.51 5.57 -15.09
N PRO A 568 26.80 4.42 -15.06
CA PRO A 568 25.35 4.39 -15.20
C PRO A 568 24.63 4.84 -13.93
N MET A 569 23.34 5.18 -14.04
CA MET A 569 22.44 5.38 -12.91
C MET A 569 22.51 4.22 -11.89
N GLY A 570 22.31 4.53 -10.62
CA GLY A 570 22.45 3.57 -9.50
C GLY A 570 23.86 3.48 -8.92
N THR A 571 24.86 3.96 -9.66
CA THR A 571 26.25 4.00 -9.19
C THR A 571 26.46 5.10 -8.15
N GLU A 572 27.26 4.77 -7.14
CA GLU A 572 27.70 5.72 -6.12
C GLU A 572 29.13 6.17 -6.39
N VAL A 573 29.37 7.48 -6.30
CA VAL A 573 30.69 8.07 -6.52
C VAL A 573 30.89 9.27 -5.61
N ALA A 574 32.12 9.44 -5.12
CA ALA A 574 32.56 10.65 -4.44
C ALA A 574 33.46 11.43 -5.41
N MET A 575 33.12 12.69 -5.70
CA MET A 575 33.88 13.51 -6.63
C MET A 575 33.93 14.98 -6.17
N PRO A 576 35.05 15.69 -6.42
CA PRO A 576 35.19 17.10 -6.04
C PRO A 576 34.58 18.06 -7.07
N ASP A 577 34.48 17.62 -8.32
CA ASP A 577 33.98 18.43 -9.43
C ASP A 577 32.46 18.32 -9.58
N ASN A 578 31.85 19.31 -10.21
CA ASN A 578 30.42 19.26 -10.54
C ASN A 578 30.13 18.09 -11.51
N PRO A 579 29.10 17.27 -11.26
CA PRO A 579 28.78 16.14 -12.13
C PRO A 579 28.25 16.63 -13.48
N GLN A 580 28.66 15.94 -14.55
CA GLN A 580 28.17 16.15 -15.90
C GLN A 580 27.37 14.92 -16.32
N PHE A 581 26.08 15.10 -16.60
CA PHE A 581 25.21 14.00 -16.97
C PHE A 581 24.88 14.01 -18.46
N ARG A 582 24.72 12.81 -19.01
CA ARG A 582 24.06 12.59 -20.29
C ARG A 582 22.74 11.89 -20.05
N VAL A 583 21.67 12.50 -20.53
CA VAL A 583 20.33 11.90 -20.53
C VAL A 583 19.94 11.57 -21.96
N ARG A 584 19.54 10.32 -22.18
CA ARG A 584 18.94 9.88 -23.44
C ARG A 584 17.62 9.21 -23.11
N ALA A 585 16.60 9.51 -23.89
CA ALA A 585 15.30 8.93 -23.69
C ALA A 585 14.59 8.64 -25.01
N ALA A 586 13.75 7.61 -24.99
CA ALA A 586 12.75 7.36 -26.02
C ALA A 586 11.37 7.24 -25.35
N GLY A 587 10.38 7.89 -25.95
CA GLY A 587 9.01 7.86 -25.45
C GLY A 587 8.40 6.46 -25.48
N SER A 588 7.31 6.27 -24.73
CA SER A 588 6.53 5.04 -24.74
C SER A 588 5.89 4.79 -26.12
N PHE A 589 5.46 3.56 -26.37
CA PHE A 589 4.69 3.24 -27.57
C PHE A 589 3.43 4.09 -27.66
N ARG A 590 3.15 4.62 -28.84
CA ARG A 590 1.87 5.28 -29.12
C ARG A 590 0.77 4.22 -29.08
N GLN A 591 -0.13 4.36 -28.11
CA GLN A 591 -1.33 3.54 -28.03
C GLN A 591 -2.21 3.82 -29.26
N GLN A 592 -2.53 2.78 -30.01
CA GLN A 592 -3.52 2.86 -31.08
C GLN A 592 -4.93 2.78 -30.46
N PRO A 593 -5.94 3.39 -31.11
CA PRO A 593 -7.33 3.42 -30.61
C PRO A 593 -7.88 2.03 -30.26
#